data_AF-A0A368VRB2-F1
#
_entry.id   AF-A0A368VRB2-F1
#
_cell.length_a   1.000
_cell.length_b   1.000
_cell.length_c   1.000
_cell.angle_alpha   90.00
_cell.angle_beta   90.00
_cell.angle_gamma   90.00
#
_symmetry.space_group_name_H-M   'P 1'
#
loop_
_entity.id
_entity.type
_entity.pdbx_description
1 polymer ?
#
loop_
_entity_poly.entity_id
_entity_poly.type
_entity_poly.pdbx_seq_one_letter_code
_entity_poly.pdbx_strand_id
1 'polypeptide(L)'
;MFQLNAVPKPQHKRNRPTAKQRGAISTPVRRQLRERSLGVCERCKYALATEAAHTLRRWRVEERTTVLELVHLCHDCHYHCDNTHDGRKFLEQFRISRMEESK
;
A
#
# COMPACT_ATOMS: atom_id res chain seq x y z
N MET A 1 -24.02 33.20 23.46
CA MET A 1 -22.60 33.20 23.87
C MET A 1 -22.09 31.76 23.71
N PHE A 2 -21.02 31.54 22.94
CA PHE A 2 -20.41 30.21 22.81
C PHE A 2 -19.41 30.01 23.95
N GLN A 3 -19.64 29.00 24.79
CA GLN A 3 -18.72 28.62 25.87
C GLN A 3 -17.85 27.46 25.42
N LEU A 4 -16.54 27.67 25.40
CA LEU A 4 -15.57 26.69 24.92
C LEU A 4 -15.11 25.81 26.08
N ASN A 5 -15.67 24.60 26.16
CA ASN A 5 -15.29 23.60 27.16
C ASN A 5 -14.04 22.84 26.69
N ALA A 6 -12.86 23.40 26.93
CA ALA A 6 -11.60 22.78 26.55
C ALA A 6 -11.25 21.60 27.46
N VAL A 7 -11.16 20.39 26.90
CA VAL A 7 -10.65 19.20 27.59
C VAL A 7 -9.13 19.14 27.41
N PRO A 8 -8.33 18.89 28.46
CA PRO A 8 -6.87 18.79 28.33
C PRO A 8 -6.49 17.63 27.41
N LYS A 9 -5.53 17.88 26.52
CA LYS A 9 -5.07 16.86 25.58
C LYS A 9 -4.38 15.72 26.34
N PRO A 10 -4.65 14.44 26.03
CA PRO A 10 -3.96 13.32 26.65
C PRO A 10 -2.44 13.42 26.42
N GLN A 11 -1.67 13.19 27.50
CA GLN A 11 -0.20 13.27 27.51
C GLN A 11 0.50 11.95 27.11
N HIS A 12 -0.26 10.87 26.90
CA HIS A 12 0.31 9.56 26.54
C HIS A 12 0.43 9.38 25.03
N LYS A 13 1.41 8.59 24.60
CA LYS A 13 1.54 8.18 23.19
C LYS A 13 0.38 7.27 22.79
N ARG A 14 -0.06 7.38 21.54
CA ARG A 14 -1.09 6.49 20.99
C ARG A 14 -0.60 5.04 21.03
N ASN A 15 -1.42 4.13 21.57
CA ASN A 15 -1.11 2.70 21.61
C ASN A 15 -1.14 2.08 20.19
N ARG A 16 -2.16 2.42 19.39
CA ARG A 16 -2.32 1.87 18.03
C ARG A 16 -1.56 2.68 16.96
N PRO A 17 -0.94 2.03 15.97
CA PRO A 17 -0.33 2.75 14.85
C PRO A 17 -1.38 3.50 14.04
N THR A 18 -1.00 4.69 13.57
CA THR A 18 -1.80 5.49 12.64
C THR A 18 -1.88 4.82 11.26
N ALA A 19 -2.87 5.18 10.44
CA ALA A 19 -2.96 4.68 9.06
C ALA A 19 -1.68 4.98 8.24
N LYS A 20 -1.03 6.12 8.49
CA LYS A 20 0.28 6.46 7.88
C LYS A 20 1.37 5.47 8.27
N GLN A 21 1.42 5.07 9.55
CA GLN A 21 2.42 4.11 10.05
C GLN A 21 2.12 2.69 9.57
N ARG A 22 0.85 2.30 9.51
CA ARG A 22 0.42 0.98 9.01
C ARG A 22 0.77 0.79 7.54
N GLY A 23 0.44 1.79 6.73
CA GLY A 23 0.75 1.82 5.30
C GLY A 23 2.19 2.17 4.92
N ALA A 24 3.07 2.37 5.90
CA ALA A 24 4.46 2.70 5.63
C ALA A 24 5.17 1.46 5.07
N ILE A 25 5.78 1.61 3.90
CA ILE A 25 6.54 0.53 3.27
C ILE A 25 7.98 0.59 3.82
N SER A 26 8.35 -0.42 4.60
CA SER A 26 9.70 -0.51 5.18
C SER A 26 10.75 -0.87 4.12
N THR A 27 12.02 -0.53 4.37
CA THR A 27 13.13 -0.87 3.47
C THR A 27 13.24 -2.38 3.20
N PRO A 28 13.09 -3.28 4.19
CA PRO A 28 13.07 -4.72 3.94
C PRO A 28 11.96 -5.14 2.98
N VAL A 29 10.75 -4.58 3.11
CA VAL A 29 9.61 -4.88 2.22
C VAL A 29 9.88 -4.38 0.80
N ARG A 30 10.49 -3.18 0.64
CA ARG A 30 10.89 -2.69 -0.70
C ARG A 30 11.93 -3.60 -1.35
N ARG A 31 12.87 -4.14 -0.58
CA ARG A 31 13.87 -5.08 -1.08
C ARG A 31 13.22 -6.37 -1.56
N GLN A 32 12.36 -6.98 -0.73
CA GLN A 32 11.59 -8.17 -1.10
C GLN A 32 10.73 -7.94 -2.35
N LEU A 33 10.11 -6.77 -2.47
CA LEU A 33 9.31 -6.39 -3.63
C LEU A 33 10.16 -6.31 -4.91
N ARG A 34 11.35 -5.72 -4.81
CA ARG A 34 12.29 -5.63 -5.94
C ARG A 34 12.86 -6.99 -6.32
N GLU A 35 13.17 -7.83 -5.35
CA GLU A 35 13.61 -9.21 -5.57
C GLU A 35 12.52 -10.03 -6.28
N ARG A 36 11.25 -9.93 -5.86
CA ARG A 36 10.11 -10.62 -6.49
C ARG A 36 9.92 -10.22 -7.95
N SER A 37 9.94 -8.93 -8.20
CA SER A 37 9.65 -8.35 -9.51
C SER A 37 10.86 -8.30 -10.45
N LEU A 38 12.06 -8.59 -9.93
CA LEU A 38 13.34 -8.33 -10.60
C LEU A 38 13.50 -6.88 -11.09
N GLY A 39 12.78 -5.94 -10.47
CA GLY A 39 12.77 -4.53 -10.88
C GLY A 39 11.92 -4.23 -12.13
N VAL A 40 11.10 -5.17 -12.61
CA VAL A 40 10.22 -4.99 -13.77
C VAL A 40 8.78 -4.78 -13.33
N CYS A 41 8.05 -3.93 -14.05
CA CYS A 41 6.64 -3.65 -13.78
C CYS A 41 5.80 -4.92 -13.85
N GLU A 42 5.10 -5.24 -12.76
CA GLU A 42 4.32 -6.47 -12.65
C GLU A 42 3.03 -6.44 -13.47
N ARG A 43 2.61 -5.28 -13.97
CA ARG A 43 1.45 -5.12 -14.86
C ARG A 43 1.84 -5.19 -16.34
N CYS A 44 2.72 -4.30 -16.82
CA CYS A 44 3.07 -4.25 -18.24
C CYS A 44 4.23 -5.18 -18.64
N LYS A 45 4.96 -5.74 -17.66
CA LYS A 45 6.06 -6.70 -17.84
C LYS A 45 7.23 -6.23 -18.72
N TYR A 46 7.30 -4.94 -19.04
CA TYR A 46 8.32 -4.36 -19.91
C TYR A 46 9.09 -3.22 -19.26
N ALA A 47 8.38 -2.23 -18.70
CA ALA A 47 9.00 -1.06 -18.09
C ALA A 47 9.65 -1.39 -16.74
N LEU A 48 10.64 -0.58 -16.34
CA LEU A 48 11.19 -0.63 -15.00
C LEU A 48 10.12 -0.27 -13.96
N ALA A 49 10.06 -1.05 -12.89
CA ALA A 49 9.22 -0.73 -11.76
C ALA A 49 9.91 0.30 -10.86
N THR A 50 9.31 1.49 -10.80
CA THR A 50 9.81 2.65 -10.06
C THR A 50 9.04 2.87 -8.77
N GLU A 51 7.80 2.37 -8.71
CA GLU A 51 6.84 2.70 -7.66
C GLU A 51 6.24 1.44 -7.03
N ALA A 52 6.06 1.48 -5.71
CA ALA A 52 5.42 0.42 -4.94
C ALA A 52 3.97 0.82 -4.65
N ALA A 53 3.04 0.27 -5.42
CA ALA A 53 1.63 0.53 -5.33
C ALA A 53 0.99 -0.35 -4.26
N HIS A 54 0.15 0.22 -3.40
CA HIS A 54 -0.66 -0.59 -2.48
C HIS A 54 -1.85 -1.22 -3.21
N THR A 55 -2.06 -2.53 -3.08
CA THR A 55 -3.26 -3.20 -3.62
C THR A 55 -4.52 -2.81 -2.84
N LEU A 56 -4.35 -2.60 -1.53
CA LEU A 56 -5.35 -2.02 -0.65
C LEU A 56 -5.08 -0.53 -0.43
N ARG A 57 -6.14 0.29 -0.44
CA ARG A 57 -6.00 1.69 -0.02
C ARG A 57 -5.43 1.76 1.40
N ARG A 58 -4.48 2.68 1.61
CA ARG A 58 -3.71 2.83 2.86
C ARG A 58 -4.54 2.80 4.15
N TRP A 59 -5.76 3.33 4.12
CA TRP A 59 -6.64 3.40 5.28
C TRP A 59 -7.34 2.05 5.61
N ARG A 60 -7.38 1.11 4.65
CA ARG A 60 -7.91 -0.25 4.82
C ARG A 60 -6.86 -1.27 5.27
N VAL A 61 -5.59 -0.87 5.33
CA VAL A 61 -4.54 -1.72 5.90
C VAL A 61 -4.78 -1.80 7.41
N GLU A 62 -5.07 -2.98 7.92
CA GLU A 62 -5.38 -3.22 9.34
C GLU A 62 -4.11 -3.39 10.17
N GLU A 63 -3.09 -4.01 9.59
CA GLU A 63 -1.80 -4.28 10.24
C GLU A 63 -0.66 -3.48 9.59
N ARG A 64 0.52 -4.08 9.43
CA ARG A 64 1.66 -3.49 8.72
C ARG A 64 1.66 -3.97 7.27
N THR A 65 1.92 -3.05 6.36
CA THR A 65 2.04 -3.40 4.93
C THR A 65 3.13 -4.46 4.73
N THR A 66 2.73 -5.57 4.13
CA THR A 66 3.61 -6.67 3.72
C THR A 66 3.86 -6.63 2.21
N VAL A 67 4.77 -7.47 1.72
CA VAL A 67 5.06 -7.54 0.28
C VAL A 67 3.85 -8.04 -0.54
N LEU A 68 2.96 -8.84 0.07
CA LEU A 68 1.76 -9.40 -0.57
C LEU A 68 0.71 -8.31 -0.84
N GLU A 69 0.73 -7.22 -0.08
CA GLU A 69 -0.17 -6.07 -0.24
C GLU A 69 0.36 -5.01 -1.21
N LEU A 70 1.48 -5.29 -1.88
CA LEU A 70 2.16 -4.36 -2.78
C LEU A 70 2.30 -4.93 -4.18
N VAL A 71 2.25 -4.05 -5.17
CA VAL A 71 2.57 -4.32 -6.58
C VAL A 71 3.68 -3.38 -7.00
N HIS A 72 4.68 -3.91 -7.71
CA HIS A 72 5.77 -3.11 -8.24
C HIS A 72 5.43 -2.64 -9.65
N LEU A 73 5.23 -1.34 -9.83
CA LEU A 73 4.72 -0.74 -11.06
C LEU A 73 5.66 0.34 -11.59
N CYS A 74 5.63 0.54 -12.91
CA CYS A 74 6.10 1.80 -13.49
C CYS A 74 5.10 2.92 -13.19
N HIS A 75 5.56 4.17 -13.31
CA HIS A 75 4.73 5.36 -13.06
C HIS A 75 3.39 5.33 -13.80
N ASP A 76 3.39 5.04 -15.11
CA ASP A 76 2.16 5.05 -15.91
C ASP A 76 1.17 3.97 -15.49
N CYS A 77 1.66 2.78 -15.16
CA CYS A 77 0.80 1.71 -14.65
C CYS A 77 0.26 2.04 -13.27
N HIS A 78 1.06 2.67 -12.40
CA HIS A 78 0.61 3.09 -11.08
C HIS A 78 -0.46 4.19 -11.20
N TYR A 79 -0.22 5.20 -12.03
CA TYR A 79 -1.19 6.26 -12.31
C TYR A 79 -2.50 5.67 -12.87
N HIS A 80 -2.42 4.73 -13.81
CA HIS A 80 -3.60 4.05 -14.32
C HIS A 80 -4.35 3.29 -13.20
N CYS A 81 -3.63 2.52 -12.37
CA CYS A 81 -4.20 1.78 -11.25
C CYS A 81 -4.95 2.67 -10.24
N ASP A 82 -4.47 3.88 -10.00
CA ASP A 82 -5.12 4.81 -9.09
C ASP A 82 -6.38 5.47 -9.67
N ASN A 83 -6.33 5.80 -10.96
CA ASN A 83 -7.32 6.68 -11.58
C ASN A 83 -8.44 5.95 -12.33
N THR A 84 -8.24 4.71 -12.77
CA THR A 84 -9.26 3.98 -13.55
C THR A 84 -9.96 2.89 -12.75
N HIS A 85 -11.14 2.48 -13.20
CA HIS A 85 -11.85 1.33 -12.64
C HIS A 85 -11.09 0.02 -12.89
N ASP A 86 -10.63 -0.19 -14.13
CA ASP A 86 -9.93 -1.42 -14.53
C ASP A 86 -8.59 -1.56 -13.79
N GLY A 87 -7.92 -0.44 -13.56
CA GLY A 87 -6.71 -0.38 -12.76
C GLY A 87 -6.92 -0.85 -11.31
N ARG A 88 -8.04 -0.47 -10.69
CA ARG A 88 -8.41 -0.94 -9.34
C ARG A 88 -8.79 -2.42 -9.34
N LYS A 89 -9.51 -2.87 -10.36
CA LYS A 89 -9.86 -4.29 -10.54
C LYS A 89 -8.61 -5.16 -10.68
N PHE A 90 -7.61 -4.69 -11.42
CA PHE A 90 -6.31 -5.35 -11.52
C PHE A 90 -5.63 -5.48 -10.14
N LEU A 91 -5.60 -4.42 -9.32
CA LEU A 91 -4.99 -4.48 -7.99
C LEU A 91 -5.69 -5.48 -7.06
N GLU A 92 -7.02 -5.55 -7.14
CA GLU A 92 -7.82 -6.52 -6.39
C GLU A 92 -7.52 -7.96 -6.82
N GLN A 93 -7.56 -8.23 -8.13
CA GLN A 93 -7.24 -9.54 -8.69
C GLN A 93 -5.81 -9.97 -8.38
N PHE A 94 -4.85 -9.05 -8.50
CA PHE A 94 -3.46 -9.31 -8.16
C PHE A 94 -3.32 -9.70 -6.68
N ARG A 95 -4.02 -9.00 -5.78
CA ARG A 95 -4.01 -9.35 -4.35
C ARG A 95 -4.56 -10.75 -4.11
N ILE A 96 -5.70 -11.08 -4.72
CA ILE A 96 -6.33 -12.40 -4.58
C ILE A 96 -5.36 -13.50 -5.03
N SER A 97 -4.76 -13.36 -6.22
CA SER A 97 -3.83 -14.36 -6.74
C SER A 97 -2.63 -14.58 -5.81
N ARG A 98 -2.11 -13.51 -5.19
CA ARG A 98 -0.99 -13.62 -4.22
C ARG A 98 -1.38 -14.29 -2.91
N MET A 99 -2.61 -14.08 -2.46
CA MET A 99 -3.10 -14.75 -1.26
C MET A 99 -3.34 -16.25 -1.50
N GLU A 100 -3.74 -16.63 -2.71
CA GLU A 100 -3.89 -18.04 -3.10
C GLU A 100 -2.53 -18.74 -3.23
N GLU A 101 -1.53 -18.09 -3.82
CA GLU A 101 -0.15 -18.61 -3.92
C GLU A 101 0.54 -18.82 -2.55
N SER A 102 0.04 -18.17 -1.50
CA SER A 102 0.61 -18.23 -0.14
C SER A 102 -0.05 -19.26 0.77
N LYS A 103 -1.06 -20.00 0.29
CA LYS A 103 -1.71 -21.11 1.00
C LYS A 103 -0.99 -22.42 0.71
#